data_AF-A0A182MTR6-F1
#
_entry.id   AF-A0A182MTR6-F1
#
_cell.length_a   1.000
_cell.length_b   1.000
_cell.length_c   1.000
_cell.angle_alpha   90.00
_cell.angle_beta   90.00
_cell.angle_gamma   90.00
#
_symmetry.space_group_name_H-M   'P 1'
#
loop_
_entity.id
_entity.type
_entity.pdbx_description
1 polymer ?
#
loop_
_entity_poly.entity_id
_entity_poly.type
_entity_poly.pdbx_seq_one_letter_code
_entity_poly.pdbx_strand_id
1 'polypeptide(L)'
;MYARIFGCLLVLFGVRSSVCSLPCDYIDSLNITDGERLPNGDIRHNGVIYNKTYYREIDYEYEDFATKKYVPKYLRGCLCAVRICVRLCCGEHEYLGMRCTKTDDYLPITVNLSVTETADLRELPQFGFLYGKPCEQVYELVPEERPEDEWNLVRNGSLIIAGVHVIPRNKYCLAPRLNASYTSGLVCFMSNEEFKYNLYPVGKYQASHKGCVIPHN
;
A
#
# COMPACT_ATOMS: atom_id res chain seq x y z
N MET A 1 12.81 -10.58 -67.52
CA MET A 1 13.15 -9.17 -67.23
C MET A 1 11.85 -8.40 -67.11
N TYR A 2 11.41 -7.75 -66.03
CA TYR A 2 11.89 -7.51 -64.68
C TYR A 2 10.61 -7.37 -63.81
N ALA A 3 10.48 -8.13 -62.72
CA ALA A 3 9.38 -7.95 -61.77
C ALA A 3 9.77 -6.85 -60.77
N ARG A 4 8.93 -5.83 -60.63
CA ARG A 4 9.16 -4.66 -59.76
C ARG A 4 8.97 -5.06 -58.29
N ILE A 5 10.04 -4.91 -57.51
CA ILE A 5 10.06 -5.11 -56.06
C ILE A 5 9.40 -3.89 -55.41
N PHE A 6 8.20 -4.08 -54.86
CA PHE A 6 7.56 -3.09 -53.99
C PHE A 6 8.15 -3.22 -52.58
N GLY A 7 9.01 -2.28 -52.21
CA GLY A 7 9.53 -2.16 -50.84
C GLY A 7 8.46 -1.60 -49.91
N CYS A 8 7.83 -2.47 -49.11
CA CYS A 8 7.01 -2.05 -47.98
C CYS A 8 7.92 -1.52 -46.87
N LEU A 9 7.97 -0.19 -46.73
CA LEU A 9 8.47 0.49 -45.54
C LEU A 9 7.57 0.14 -44.34
N LEU A 10 8.01 -0.82 -43.52
CA LEU A 10 7.43 -1.09 -42.22
C LEU A 10 7.80 0.05 -41.26
N VAL A 11 6.92 1.04 -41.16
CA VAL A 11 7.00 2.06 -40.12
C VAL A 11 6.60 1.40 -38.80
N LEU A 12 7.61 1.02 -38.01
CA LEU A 12 7.44 0.61 -36.62
C LEU A 12 7.05 1.84 -35.78
N PHE A 13 5.76 2.16 -35.74
CA PHE A 13 5.22 3.03 -34.70
C PHE A 13 5.34 2.29 -33.37
N GLY A 14 6.42 2.58 -32.64
CA GLY A 14 6.54 2.18 -31.25
C GLY A 14 5.43 2.84 -30.43
N VAL A 15 4.37 2.08 -30.15
CA VAL A 15 3.35 2.49 -29.17
C VAL A 15 4.04 2.53 -27.82
N ARG A 16 4.41 3.72 -27.35
CA ARG A 16 4.75 3.93 -25.93
C ARG A 16 3.45 3.81 -25.14
N SER A 17 3.11 2.59 -24.75
CA SER A 17 2.03 2.33 -23.79
C SER A 17 2.46 2.89 -22.44
N SER A 18 2.15 4.16 -22.18
CA SER A 18 2.18 4.68 -20.82
C SER A 18 1.11 3.95 -20.03
N VAL A 19 1.53 3.13 -19.07
CA VAL A 19 0.62 2.42 -18.16
C VAL A 19 -0.12 3.47 -17.32
N CYS A 20 -1.39 3.69 -17.65
CA CYS A 20 -2.28 4.67 -17.00
C CYS A 20 -2.88 4.17 -15.68
N SER A 21 -2.48 2.99 -15.19
CA SER A 21 -2.87 2.51 -13.86
C SER A 21 -1.86 2.98 -12.81
N LEU A 22 -2.30 3.01 -11.55
CA LEU A 22 -1.39 3.14 -10.43
C LEU A 22 -0.26 2.10 -10.51
N PRO A 23 0.99 2.47 -10.13
CA PRO A 23 2.12 1.55 -10.14
C PRO A 23 2.11 0.57 -8.95
N CYS A 24 1.10 0.64 -8.08
CA CYS A 24 0.84 -0.25 -6.97
C CYS A 24 -0.68 -0.46 -6.82
N ASP A 25 -1.08 -1.39 -5.95
CA ASP A 25 -2.48 -1.59 -5.60
C ASP A 25 -3.07 -0.33 -4.97
N TYR A 26 -4.37 -0.08 -5.19
CA TYR A 26 -5.05 1.10 -4.65
C TYR A 26 -4.89 1.21 -3.13
N ILE A 27 -4.99 0.07 -2.44
CA ILE A 27 -4.86 -0.05 -0.99
C ILE A 27 -3.44 0.30 -0.49
N ASP A 28 -2.42 0.24 -1.34
CA ASP A 28 -1.03 0.57 -1.02
C ASP A 28 -0.63 2.00 -1.45
N SER A 29 -1.61 2.77 -1.93
CA SER A 29 -1.43 4.16 -2.34
C SER A 29 -2.13 5.11 -1.38
N LEU A 30 -1.67 6.35 -1.31
CA LEU A 30 -2.31 7.45 -0.56
C LEU A 30 -2.66 8.61 -1.48
N ASN A 31 -3.60 9.45 -1.04
CA ASN A 31 -3.85 10.73 -1.67
C ASN A 31 -2.66 11.66 -1.39
N ILE A 32 -2.07 12.25 -2.44
CA ILE A 32 -0.95 13.20 -2.35
C ILE A 32 -1.26 14.51 -3.06
N THR A 33 -2.55 14.81 -3.26
CA THR A 33 -3.01 15.94 -4.08
C THR A 33 -2.60 17.29 -3.51
N ASP A 34 -2.50 17.39 -2.19
CA ASP A 34 -2.02 18.53 -1.40
C ASP A 34 -0.48 18.61 -1.32
N GLY A 35 0.24 17.68 -1.95
CA GLY A 35 1.70 17.69 -2.01
C GLY A 35 2.29 18.86 -2.82
N GLU A 36 3.48 19.29 -2.43
CA GLU A 36 4.27 20.30 -3.14
C GLU A 36 4.85 19.72 -4.43
N ARG A 37 4.58 20.38 -5.58
CA ARG A 37 5.19 20.02 -6.86
C ARG A 37 6.58 20.63 -6.97
N LEU A 38 7.60 19.80 -7.18
CA LEU A 38 8.99 20.21 -7.35
C LEU A 38 9.28 20.60 -8.81
N PRO A 39 10.35 21.38 -9.09
CA PRO A 39 10.68 21.84 -10.44
C PRO A 39 10.94 20.71 -11.45
N ASN A 40 11.42 19.55 -10.99
CA ASN A 40 11.62 18.35 -11.82
C ASN A 40 10.31 17.58 -12.11
N GLY A 41 9.20 18.03 -11.52
CA GLY A 41 7.89 17.42 -11.60
C GLY A 41 7.69 16.24 -10.64
N ASP A 42 8.58 16.02 -9.68
CA ASP A 42 8.32 15.13 -8.55
C ASP A 42 7.35 15.81 -7.56
N ILE A 43 6.71 15.03 -6.69
CA ILE A 43 5.81 15.54 -5.66
C ILE A 43 6.41 15.27 -4.28
N ARG A 44 6.51 16.29 -3.43
CA ARG A 44 6.85 16.16 -2.01
C ARG A 44 5.58 16.19 -1.18
N HIS A 45 5.31 15.12 -0.44
CA HIS A 45 4.16 15.02 0.45
C HIS A 45 4.57 14.32 1.75
N ASN A 46 4.30 14.94 2.90
CA ASN A 46 4.67 14.47 4.24
C ASN A 46 6.13 13.99 4.35
N GLY A 47 7.07 14.77 3.83
CA GLY A 47 8.51 14.46 3.89
C GLY A 47 8.96 13.32 2.94
N VAL A 48 8.08 12.81 2.08
CA VAL A 48 8.40 11.79 1.07
C VAL A 48 8.37 12.41 -0.32
N ILE A 49 9.37 12.09 -1.15
CA ILE A 49 9.46 12.54 -2.54
C ILE A 49 9.03 11.40 -3.47
N TYR A 50 7.97 11.63 -4.23
CA TYR A 50 7.42 10.72 -5.23
C TYR A 50 7.88 11.15 -6.61
N ASN A 51 8.76 10.36 -7.22
CA ASN A 51 9.08 10.52 -8.62
C ASN A 51 7.87 10.21 -9.50
N LYS A 52 7.82 10.74 -10.73
CA LYS A 52 6.81 10.43 -11.77
C LYS A 52 6.56 8.94 -11.98
N THR A 53 7.50 8.08 -11.61
CA THR A 53 7.34 6.62 -11.65
C THR A 53 6.34 6.10 -10.62
N TYR A 54 6.21 6.76 -9.46
CA TYR A 54 5.50 6.26 -8.25
C TYR A 54 4.16 6.93 -7.94
N TYR A 55 3.68 7.84 -8.79
CA TYR A 55 2.36 8.46 -8.60
C TYR A 55 1.58 8.57 -9.91
N ARG A 56 0.25 8.61 -9.83
CA ARG A 56 -0.64 8.82 -10.99
C ARG A 56 -1.80 9.74 -10.61
N GLU A 57 -2.29 10.48 -11.59
CA GLU A 57 -3.62 11.09 -11.53
C GLU A 57 -4.65 10.00 -11.87
N ILE A 58 -5.64 9.82 -11.01
CA ILE A 58 -6.73 8.86 -11.19
C ILE A 58 -8.07 9.52 -10.95
N ASP A 59 -9.14 8.90 -11.43
CA ASP A 59 -10.53 9.35 -11.34
C ASP A 59 -11.44 8.30 -10.70
N TYR A 60 -10.88 7.46 -9.83
CA TYR A 60 -11.61 6.37 -9.21
C TYR A 60 -11.19 6.09 -7.77
N GLU A 61 -12.10 5.48 -7.03
CA GLU A 61 -11.94 4.97 -5.67
C GLU A 61 -12.56 3.57 -5.57
N TYR A 62 -12.27 2.86 -4.48
CA TYR A 62 -12.92 1.60 -4.16
C TYR A 62 -13.77 1.75 -2.90
N GLU A 63 -15.04 1.38 -3.01
CA GLU A 63 -15.94 1.10 -1.89
C GLU A 63 -15.79 -0.38 -1.51
N ASP A 64 -15.77 -0.67 -0.21
CA ASP A 64 -15.70 -2.03 0.37
C ASP A 64 -14.60 -2.93 -0.24
N PHE A 65 -13.46 -2.33 -0.60
CA PHE A 65 -12.31 -2.99 -1.22
C PHE A 65 -12.56 -3.69 -2.58
N ALA A 66 -13.78 -3.61 -3.13
CA ALA A 66 -14.17 -4.35 -4.34
C ALA A 66 -14.87 -3.49 -5.38
N THR A 67 -15.69 -2.53 -4.95
CA THR A 67 -16.57 -1.79 -5.85
C THR A 67 -15.89 -0.51 -6.32
N LYS A 68 -15.48 -0.48 -7.60
CA LYS A 68 -14.88 0.72 -8.20
C LYS A 68 -15.93 1.80 -8.42
N LYS A 69 -15.69 3.00 -7.89
CA LYS A 69 -16.50 4.20 -8.08
C LYS A 69 -15.71 5.30 -8.76
N TYR A 70 -16.32 5.99 -9.73
CA TYR A 70 -15.69 7.14 -10.38
C TYR A 70 -15.87 8.41 -9.55
N VAL A 71 -14.80 9.20 -9.46
CA VAL A 71 -14.71 10.43 -8.67
C VAL A 71 -13.95 11.50 -9.47
N PRO A 72 -14.01 12.79 -9.07
CA PRO A 72 -13.14 13.81 -9.67
C PRO A 72 -11.66 13.42 -9.62
N LYS A 73 -10.90 13.86 -10.62
CA LYS A 73 -9.48 13.53 -10.75
C LYS A 73 -8.66 14.03 -9.56
N TYR A 74 -7.77 13.18 -9.07
CA TYR A 74 -6.87 13.49 -7.97
C TYR A 74 -5.58 12.66 -8.06
N LEU A 75 -4.56 13.05 -7.30
CA LEU A 75 -3.26 12.39 -7.32
C LEU A 75 -3.14 11.35 -6.22
N ARG A 76 -2.68 10.16 -6.60
CA ARG A 76 -2.27 9.13 -5.64
C ARG A 76 -0.83 8.70 -5.83
N GLY A 77 -0.14 8.53 -4.70
CA GLY A 77 1.26 8.09 -4.63
C GLY A 77 1.40 6.73 -3.98
N CYS A 78 2.30 5.90 -4.49
CA CYS A 78 2.63 4.58 -3.97
C CYS A 78 3.76 4.67 -2.94
N LEU A 79 3.42 4.88 -1.67
CA LEU A 79 4.39 5.03 -0.57
C LEU A 79 5.33 3.83 -0.46
N CYS A 80 4.79 2.62 -0.65
CA CYS A 80 5.52 1.38 -0.41
C CYS A 80 6.57 1.07 -1.47
N ALA A 81 6.60 1.85 -2.55
CA ALA A 81 7.68 1.82 -3.52
C ALA A 81 8.88 2.71 -3.12
N VAL A 82 8.69 3.59 -2.12
CA VAL A 82 9.68 4.57 -1.65
C VAL A 82 10.12 4.31 -0.20
N ARG A 83 9.23 3.75 0.63
CA ARG A 83 9.44 3.45 2.05
C ARG A 83 9.05 2.01 2.36
N ILE A 84 9.55 1.48 3.48
CA ILE A 84 9.06 0.21 4.05
C ILE A 84 7.70 0.48 4.68
N CYS A 85 6.64 0.10 3.99
CA CYS A 85 5.29 0.34 4.48
C CYS A 85 4.90 -0.61 5.60
N VAL A 86 4.26 -0.04 6.62
CA VAL A 86 3.47 -0.75 7.62
C VAL A 86 2.09 -0.12 7.66
N ARG A 87 1.06 -0.94 7.87
CA ARG A 87 -0.32 -0.45 7.94
C ARG A 87 -0.74 -0.26 9.39
N LEU A 88 -1.28 0.90 9.73
CA LEU A 88 -1.96 1.16 11.00
C LEU A 88 -3.46 1.01 10.83
N CYS A 89 -4.13 0.43 11.81
CA CYS A 89 -5.58 0.18 11.73
C CYS A 89 -6.41 1.47 11.79
N CYS A 90 -5.86 2.50 12.43
CA CYS A 90 -6.48 3.81 12.62
C CYS A 90 -5.61 4.91 12.01
N GLY A 91 -6.10 6.15 11.97
CA GLY A 91 -5.34 7.30 11.48
C GLY A 91 -4.11 7.62 12.33
N GLU A 92 -3.31 8.57 11.86
CA GLU A 92 -2.02 8.96 12.47
C GLU A 92 -2.11 9.32 13.96
N HIS A 93 -3.19 10.02 14.35
CA HIS A 93 -3.46 10.53 15.71
C HIS A 93 -4.63 9.78 16.34
N GLU A 94 -4.74 8.48 16.08
CA GLU A 94 -5.81 7.63 16.58
C GLU A 94 -5.26 6.31 17.14
N TYR A 95 -5.89 5.82 18.20
CA TYR A 95 -5.65 4.47 18.71
C TYR A 95 -6.89 3.59 18.53
N LEU A 96 -6.69 2.28 18.55
CA LEU A 96 -7.78 1.32 18.47
C LEU A 96 -8.30 1.00 19.88
N GLY A 97 -9.51 1.46 20.20
CA GLY A 97 -10.33 0.92 21.29
C GLY A 97 -11.38 -0.04 20.72
N MET A 98 -12.66 0.18 21.06
CA MET A 98 -13.78 -0.42 20.29
C MET A 98 -13.86 0.10 18.85
N ARG A 99 -13.42 1.34 18.65
CA ARG A 99 -13.32 2.03 17.36
C ARG A 99 -12.07 2.90 17.37
N CYS A 100 -11.65 3.36 16.20
CA CYS A 100 -10.60 4.36 16.11
C CYS A 100 -11.03 5.63 16.83
N THR A 101 -10.21 6.03 17.81
CA THR A 101 -10.50 7.16 18.70
C THR A 101 -9.31 8.10 18.64
N LYS A 102 -9.59 9.40 18.46
CA LYS A 102 -8.57 10.43 18.40
C LYS A 102 -7.88 10.60 19.75
N THR A 103 -6.60 10.91 19.70
CA THR A 103 -5.82 11.34 20.86
C THR A 103 -4.77 12.35 20.41
N ASP A 104 -4.42 13.27 21.30
CA ASP A 104 -3.31 14.20 21.13
C ASP A 104 -2.00 13.63 21.69
N ASP A 105 -2.06 12.48 22.37
CA ASP A 105 -0.89 11.80 22.91
C ASP A 105 -0.04 11.18 21.80
N TYR A 106 1.27 11.15 22.01
CA TYR A 106 2.18 10.40 21.15
C TYR A 106 1.95 8.90 21.34
N LEU A 107 1.61 8.20 20.24
CA LEU A 107 1.34 6.77 20.23
C LEU A 107 2.49 6.01 19.55
N PRO A 108 3.46 5.47 20.31
CA PRO A 108 4.58 4.73 19.73
C PRO A 108 4.09 3.46 19.02
N ILE A 109 4.76 3.10 17.93
CA ILE A 109 4.55 1.82 17.23
C ILE A 109 5.71 0.90 17.60
N THR A 110 5.71 0.46 18.87
CA THR A 110 6.73 -0.45 19.40
C THR A 110 6.55 -1.84 18.82
N VAL A 111 7.55 -2.34 18.10
CA VAL A 111 7.57 -3.69 17.53
C VAL A 111 8.91 -4.39 17.76
N ASN A 112 8.88 -5.72 17.77
CA ASN A 112 10.09 -6.54 17.75
C ASN A 112 10.58 -6.69 16.31
N LEU A 113 11.75 -6.12 16.02
CA LEU A 113 12.45 -6.28 14.73
C LEU A 113 13.38 -7.50 14.72
N SER A 114 13.86 -7.89 15.91
CA SER A 114 14.61 -9.13 16.16
C SER A 114 14.43 -9.57 17.62
N VAL A 115 14.98 -10.72 17.98
CA VAL A 115 14.91 -11.27 19.36
C VAL A 115 15.41 -10.28 20.42
N THR A 116 16.34 -9.39 20.06
CA THR A 116 16.97 -8.45 21.00
C THR A 116 16.72 -6.99 20.66
N GLU A 117 15.92 -6.69 19.63
CA GLU A 117 15.72 -5.33 19.12
C GLU A 117 14.23 -4.99 19.08
N THR A 118 13.82 -4.15 20.03
CA THR A 118 12.56 -3.41 20.02
C THR A 118 12.80 -2.01 19.47
N ALA A 119 11.90 -1.53 18.63
CA ALA A 119 11.98 -0.16 18.09
C ALA A 119 10.60 0.46 17.94
N ASP A 120 10.53 1.78 18.11
CA ASP A 120 9.37 2.57 17.68
C ASP A 120 9.53 2.91 16.19
N LEU A 121 8.65 2.35 15.36
CA LEU A 121 8.72 2.55 13.91
C LEU A 121 8.53 4.01 13.49
N ARG A 122 7.87 4.85 14.32
CA ARG A 122 7.65 6.26 13.98
C ARG A 122 8.94 7.09 14.01
N GLU A 123 9.93 6.66 14.80
CA GLU A 123 11.25 7.31 14.87
C GLU A 123 12.17 6.89 13.72
N LEU A 124 11.77 5.88 12.93
CA LEU A 124 12.58 5.29 11.88
C LEU A 124 12.18 5.83 10.49
N PRO A 125 12.97 6.72 9.87
CA PRO A 125 12.57 7.43 8.64
C PRO A 125 12.42 6.53 7.41
N GLN A 126 12.97 5.31 7.44
CA GLN A 126 12.80 4.34 6.36
C GLN A 126 11.38 3.75 6.30
N PHE A 127 10.61 3.84 7.38
CA PHE A 127 9.24 3.35 7.44
C PHE A 127 8.25 4.40 6.95
N GLY A 128 7.13 3.92 6.40
CA GLY A 128 6.00 4.75 6.01
C GLY A 128 4.70 4.08 6.47
N PHE A 129 3.70 4.88 6.80
CA PHE A 129 2.45 4.37 7.35
C PHE A 129 1.30 4.49 6.34
N LEU A 130 0.63 3.37 6.10
CA LEU A 130 -0.70 3.33 5.49
C LEU A 130 -1.73 3.29 6.61
N TYR A 131 -2.92 3.83 6.37
CA TYR A 131 -3.96 3.90 7.40
C TYR A 131 -5.22 3.12 6.99
N GLY A 132 -5.94 2.66 8.01
CA GLY A 132 -7.19 1.92 7.86
C GLY A 132 -7.00 0.41 7.83
N LYS A 133 -8.01 -0.30 8.32
CA LYS A 133 -8.08 -1.77 8.29
C LYS A 133 -8.00 -2.26 6.83
N PRO A 134 -7.28 -3.35 6.56
CA PRO A 134 -7.16 -3.90 5.21
C PRO A 134 -8.37 -4.74 4.76
N CYS A 135 -9.30 -5.01 5.67
CA CYS A 135 -10.50 -5.82 5.47
C CYS A 135 -11.57 -5.41 6.49
N GLU A 136 -12.81 -5.86 6.25
CA GLU A 136 -13.97 -5.54 7.10
C GLU A 136 -13.80 -6.07 8.53
N GLN A 137 -13.34 -7.32 8.65
CA GLN A 137 -13.14 -8.01 9.92
C GLN A 137 -11.67 -8.35 10.14
N VAL A 138 -11.14 -7.95 11.29
CA VAL A 138 -9.77 -8.21 11.72
C VAL A 138 -9.77 -8.91 13.07
N TYR A 139 -8.78 -9.76 13.29
CA TYR A 139 -8.57 -10.55 14.50
C TYR A 139 -7.29 -10.08 15.17
N GLU A 140 -7.36 -9.81 16.47
CA GLU A 140 -6.19 -9.43 17.25
C GLU A 140 -5.37 -10.67 17.62
N LEU A 141 -4.06 -10.56 17.38
CA LEU A 141 -3.07 -11.53 17.83
C LEU A 141 -2.81 -11.32 19.32
N VAL A 142 -3.01 -12.36 20.13
CA VAL A 142 -2.85 -12.34 21.60
C VAL A 142 -1.74 -13.29 22.06
N PRO A 143 -0.46 -12.98 21.78
CA PRO A 143 0.66 -13.88 22.06
C PRO A 143 0.83 -14.25 23.54
N GLU A 144 0.34 -13.41 24.45
CA GLU A 144 0.34 -13.67 25.90
C GLU A 144 -0.63 -14.81 26.30
N GLU A 145 -1.72 -14.99 25.55
CA GLU A 145 -2.72 -16.03 25.78
C GLU A 145 -2.51 -17.25 24.86
N ARG A 146 -2.00 -17.02 23.66
CA ARG A 146 -1.87 -18.02 22.59
C ARG A 146 -0.49 -17.93 21.95
N PRO A 147 0.42 -18.87 22.21
CA PRO A 147 1.75 -18.89 21.58
C PRO A 147 1.70 -18.90 20.05
N GLU A 148 0.62 -19.42 19.46
CA GLU A 148 0.40 -19.42 18.00
C GLU A 148 0.21 -18.01 17.43
N ASP A 149 -0.11 -17.03 18.27
CA ASP A 149 -0.25 -15.63 17.90
C ASP A 149 1.06 -14.84 18.06
N GLU A 150 2.18 -15.48 18.43
CA GLU A 150 3.49 -14.83 18.46
C GLU A 150 3.83 -14.25 17.09
N TRP A 151 4.18 -12.96 17.03
CA TRP A 151 4.47 -12.30 15.77
C TRP A 151 5.67 -11.37 15.83
N ASN A 152 6.35 -11.23 14.69
CA ASN A 152 7.48 -10.33 14.50
C ASN A 152 7.33 -9.55 13.19
N LEU A 153 7.78 -8.28 13.17
CA LEU A 153 7.81 -7.48 11.95
C LEU A 153 9.17 -7.66 11.25
N VAL A 154 9.14 -8.13 10.00
CA VAL A 154 10.36 -8.22 9.19
C VAL A 154 10.61 -6.93 8.40
N ARG A 155 11.87 -6.72 8.00
CA ARG A 155 12.36 -5.49 7.35
C ARG A 155 11.69 -5.14 6.01
N ASN A 156 10.88 -6.03 5.43
CA ASN A 156 10.10 -5.74 4.22
C ASN A 156 8.67 -5.23 4.53
N GLY A 157 8.32 -5.07 5.81
CA GLY A 157 6.99 -4.63 6.26
C GLY A 157 5.95 -5.74 6.35
N SER A 158 6.35 -7.02 6.31
CA SER A 158 5.45 -8.17 6.53
C SER A 158 5.51 -8.64 7.98
N LEU A 159 4.45 -9.27 8.47
CA LEU A 159 4.49 -9.99 9.74
C LEU A 159 4.87 -11.44 9.53
N ILE A 160 5.59 -12.03 10.49
CA ILE A 160 5.77 -13.46 10.61
C ILE A 160 5.04 -13.90 11.88
N ILE A 161 4.04 -14.76 11.75
CA ILE A 161 3.25 -15.32 12.85
C ILE A 161 3.70 -16.76 13.12
N ALA A 162 3.85 -17.12 14.39
CA ALA A 162 4.35 -18.41 14.87
C ALA A 162 5.67 -18.86 14.20
N GLY A 163 6.49 -17.90 13.75
CA GLY A 163 7.76 -18.16 13.04
C GLY A 163 7.63 -18.70 11.62
N VAL A 164 6.42 -18.97 11.10
CA VAL A 164 6.23 -19.69 9.82
C VAL A 164 5.28 -18.98 8.85
N HIS A 165 4.29 -18.25 9.35
CA HIS A 165 3.25 -17.65 8.51
C HIS A 165 3.60 -16.21 8.14
N VAL A 166 3.94 -15.96 6.87
CA VAL A 166 4.24 -14.62 6.38
C VAL A 166 2.94 -13.92 5.96
N ILE A 167 2.59 -12.83 6.64
CA ILE A 167 1.41 -12.01 6.36
C ILE A 167 1.83 -10.68 5.70
N PRO A 168 1.41 -10.41 4.45
CA PRO A 168 1.75 -9.17 3.77
C PRO A 168 0.99 -7.96 4.34
N ARG A 169 1.52 -6.76 4.13
CA ARG A 169 0.98 -5.46 4.61
C ARG A 169 -0.46 -5.12 4.21
N ASN A 170 -1.02 -5.80 3.20
CA ASN A 170 -2.42 -5.65 2.78
C ASN A 170 -3.35 -6.69 3.43
N LYS A 171 -2.85 -7.49 4.38
CA LYS A 171 -3.62 -8.49 5.13
C LYS A 171 -3.49 -8.34 6.66
N TYR A 172 -2.78 -7.31 7.13
CA TYR A 172 -2.71 -6.95 8.54
C TYR A 172 -2.73 -5.44 8.75
N CYS A 173 -3.00 -5.01 9.97
CA CYS A 173 -2.70 -3.67 10.45
C CYS A 173 -2.22 -3.70 11.91
N LEU A 174 -1.42 -2.72 12.29
CA LEU A 174 -0.96 -2.52 13.66
C LEU A 174 -1.84 -1.49 14.36
N ALA A 175 -2.06 -1.68 15.65
CA ALA A 175 -2.81 -0.74 16.46
C ALA A 175 -2.05 -0.41 17.75
N PRO A 176 -1.56 0.82 17.94
CA PRO A 176 -1.13 1.25 19.26
C PRO A 176 -2.33 1.25 20.21
N ARG A 177 -2.08 0.92 21.48
CA ARG A 177 -3.09 0.94 22.53
C ARG A 177 -2.84 2.10 23.48
N LEU A 178 -3.91 2.78 23.88
CA LEU A 178 -3.82 3.88 24.83
C LEU A 178 -3.27 3.35 26.16
N ASN A 179 -2.28 4.03 26.72
CA ASN A 179 -1.62 3.68 27.98
C ASN A 179 -0.95 2.30 28.00
N ALA A 180 -0.71 1.67 26.84
CA ALA A 180 0.08 0.46 26.75
C ALA A 180 1.42 0.74 26.06
N SER A 181 2.45 0.02 26.48
CA SER A 181 3.77 0.06 25.84
C SER A 181 3.87 -0.83 24.60
N TYR A 182 2.82 -1.60 24.30
CA TYR A 182 2.80 -2.56 23.21
C TYR A 182 1.86 -2.14 22.07
N THR A 183 2.19 -2.62 20.89
CA THR A 183 1.37 -2.50 19.68
C THR A 183 0.64 -3.83 19.47
N SER A 184 -0.66 -3.80 19.18
CA SER A 184 -1.40 -5.00 18.78
C SER A 184 -1.24 -5.25 17.29
N GLY A 185 -0.96 -6.50 16.90
CA GLY A 185 -1.08 -6.96 15.52
C GLY A 185 -2.50 -7.44 15.24
N LEU A 186 -3.13 -6.93 14.18
CA LEU A 186 -4.46 -7.37 13.76
C LEU A 186 -4.40 -7.91 12.33
N VAL A 187 -4.96 -9.09 12.10
CA VAL A 187 -4.90 -9.80 10.82
C VAL A 187 -6.29 -10.02 10.23
N CYS A 188 -6.39 -10.03 8.89
CA CYS A 188 -7.63 -10.41 8.23
C CYS A 188 -7.95 -11.89 8.47
N PHE A 189 -9.24 -12.22 8.55
CA PHE A 189 -9.67 -13.60 8.43
C PHE A 189 -9.33 -14.11 7.03
N MET A 190 -8.37 -15.02 6.94
CA MET A 190 -8.17 -15.80 5.73
C MET A 190 -9.04 -17.04 5.86
N SER A 191 -10.14 -17.12 5.11
CA SER A 191 -10.80 -18.41 4.93
C SER A 191 -9.79 -19.38 4.28
N ASN A 192 -9.86 -20.67 4.61
CA ASN A 192 -8.97 -21.68 4.01
C ASN A 192 -9.01 -21.69 2.47
N GLU A 193 -10.03 -21.10 1.84
CA GLU A 193 -10.12 -20.93 0.38
C GLU A 193 -9.22 -19.83 -0.18
N GLU A 194 -8.99 -18.70 0.52
CA GLU A 194 -8.05 -17.66 0.06
C GLU A 194 -6.60 -18.17 -0.02
N PHE A 195 -6.23 -19.15 0.82
CA PHE A 195 -4.92 -19.82 0.76
C PHE A 195 -4.69 -20.51 -0.60
N LYS A 196 -5.77 -20.97 -1.26
CA LYS A 196 -5.73 -21.62 -2.58
C LYS A 196 -5.52 -20.62 -3.71
N TYR A 197 -6.00 -19.38 -3.57
CA TYR A 197 -5.91 -18.34 -4.60
C TYR A 197 -4.61 -17.53 -4.54
N ASN A 198 -3.94 -17.45 -3.39
CA ASN A 198 -2.64 -16.78 -3.26
C ASN A 198 -1.46 -17.55 -3.93
N LEU A 199 -1.71 -18.73 -4.52
CA LEU A 199 -0.73 -19.50 -5.29
C LEU A 199 -0.82 -19.32 -6.82
N TYR A 200 -1.84 -18.61 -7.33
CA TYR A 200 -2.01 -18.41 -8.77
C TYR A 200 -2.11 -16.91 -9.08
N PRO A 201 -1.16 -16.33 -9.84
CA PRO A 201 -1.32 -14.97 -10.35
C PRO A 201 -2.44 -14.98 -11.37
N VAL A 202 -3.65 -14.57 -10.96
CA VAL A 202 -4.77 -14.44 -11.90
C VAL A 202 -4.47 -13.26 -12.82
N GLY A 203 -4.43 -13.59 -14.12
CA GLY A 203 -3.89 -12.77 -15.18
C GLY A 203 -4.62 -11.44 -15.41
N LYS A 204 -3.84 -10.53 -15.99
CA LYS A 204 -4.21 -9.23 -16.55
C LYS A 204 -5.58 -9.26 -17.23
N TYR A 205 -6.54 -8.49 -16.71
CA TYR A 205 -7.65 -7.99 -17.52
C TYR A 205 -7.26 -6.64 -18.13
N GLN A 206 -6.93 -6.67 -19.42
CA GLN A 206 -6.90 -5.47 -20.27
C GLN A 206 -8.34 -4.98 -20.47
N ALA A 207 -8.65 -3.80 -19.94
CA ALA A 207 -9.82 -3.02 -20.36
C ALA A 207 -9.35 -1.82 -21.18
N SER A 208 -9.90 -1.72 -22.39
CA SER A 208 -9.55 -0.77 -23.44
C SER A 208 -10.00 0.67 -23.13
N HIS A 209 -9.13 1.59 -23.56
CA HIS A 209 -9.11 3.06 -23.51
C HIS A 209 -10.43 3.85 -23.62
N LYS A 210 -10.49 4.96 -22.84
CA LYS A 210 -10.74 6.34 -23.34
C LYS A 210 -9.79 7.32 -22.62
N GLY A 211 -9.28 8.30 -23.36
CA GLY A 211 -8.00 8.99 -23.10
C GLY A 211 -7.97 10.00 -21.94
N CYS A 212 -6.76 10.15 -21.38
CA CYS A 212 -6.41 11.25 -20.47
C CYS A 212 -5.28 12.08 -21.08
N VAL A 213 -5.47 13.40 -21.04
CA VAL A 213 -4.51 14.43 -21.48
C VAL A 213 -3.61 14.79 -20.31
N ILE A 214 -2.30 14.78 -20.52
CA ILE A 214 -1.32 15.35 -19.57
C ILE A 214 -1.30 16.87 -19.80
N PRO A 215 -1.49 17.71 -18.77
CA PRO A 215 -1.25 19.14 -18.93
C PRO A 215 0.27 19.36 -19.02
N HIS A 216 0.74 19.70 -20.22
CA HIS A 216 2.02 20.37 -20.40
C HIS A 216 1.79 21.85 -20.06
N ASN A 217 2.48 22.34 -19.04
CA ASN A 217 2.82 23.75 -18.89
C ASN A 217 4.27 23.82 -18.42
#